data_AF-H3CUP3-F1
#
_entry.id   AF-H3CUP3-F1
#
_cell.length_a   1.000
_cell.length_b   1.000
_cell.length_c   1.000
_cell.angle_alpha   90.00
_cell.angle_beta   90.00
_cell.angle_gamma   90.00
#
_symmetry.space_group_name_H-M   'P 1'
#
loop_
_entity.id
_entity.type
_entity.pdbx_description
1 polymer ?
#
loop_
_entity_poly.entity_id
_entity_poly.type
_entity_poly.pdbx_seq_one_letter_code
_entity_poly.pdbx_strand_id
1 'polypeptide(L)'
;RCLEWLLNNLMTHQNVELMKELNAEVMELLIQSSDLFVMQVEMDVYTALKKWMFLQLNPSWDGPIKQLLPHADAWLCKRRTDLCEKEPFLDTEDGSAYCSVFKHARLQYIVNDLASARILERDNIFPPDWLNSVYKSQWFAMLRTEFDNDNGPHEANIDEFERSSMRCGRKLTKDGDYCWRWTGFNFGFDLLVTYTNRFIIFKRNTLSQPCGGAVSLQPRRHLAYRLRLASFDSRGKLVCSRSTGYQLLTLEKDQEYVVMNLDSRLLSFPLYVCCNFLYTSPHSDQRPDPSEQES
;
A
#
# COMPACT_ATOMS: atom_id res chain seq x y z
N ARG A 1 13.76 7.14 -17.20
CA ARG A 1 15.13 6.82 -16.73
C ARG A 1 15.37 7.27 -15.28
N CYS A 2 15.32 8.55 -14.92
CA CYS A 2 15.48 8.97 -13.50
C CYS A 2 14.26 8.61 -12.63
N LEU A 3 13.04 9.03 -13.04
CA LEU A 3 11.81 8.71 -12.30
C LEU A 3 11.61 7.19 -12.10
N GLU A 4 11.83 6.40 -13.14
CA GLU A 4 11.78 4.94 -13.07
C GLU A 4 12.80 4.34 -12.09
N TRP A 5 14.01 4.91 -12.02
CA TRP A 5 14.98 4.49 -11.01
C TRP A 5 14.48 4.83 -9.61
N LEU A 6 13.92 6.04 -9.41
CA LEU A 6 13.35 6.45 -8.12
C LEU A 6 12.15 5.59 -7.70
N LEU A 7 11.25 5.24 -8.62
CA LEU A 7 10.11 4.35 -8.35
C LEU A 7 10.57 2.99 -7.82
N ASN A 8 11.69 2.49 -8.34
CA ASN A 8 12.27 1.22 -7.90
C ASN A 8 13.07 1.34 -6.60
N ASN A 9 13.68 2.50 -6.34
CA ASN A 9 14.74 2.62 -5.33
C ASN A 9 14.38 3.47 -4.10
N LEU A 10 13.37 4.34 -4.17
CA LEU A 10 12.98 5.23 -3.06
C LEU A 10 12.76 4.45 -1.75
N MET A 11 12.12 3.29 -1.85
CA MET A 11 11.78 2.45 -0.69
C MET A 11 12.78 1.33 -0.42
N THR A 12 13.47 0.82 -1.45
CA THR A 12 14.41 -0.31 -1.31
C THR A 12 15.81 0.14 -0.87
N HIS A 13 16.20 1.37 -1.22
CA HIS A 13 17.50 1.98 -0.98
C HIS A 13 17.34 3.35 -0.33
N GLN A 14 16.58 3.42 0.77
CA GLN A 14 16.38 4.66 1.52
C GLN A 14 17.71 5.28 1.94
N ASN A 15 17.91 6.53 1.54
CA ASN A 15 19.10 7.31 1.79
C ASN A 15 18.68 8.75 2.14
N VAL A 16 19.38 9.37 3.09
CA VAL A 16 19.03 10.69 3.65
C VAL A 16 19.27 11.78 2.62
N GLU A 17 20.43 11.76 1.97
CA GLU A 17 20.83 12.71 0.95
C GLU A 17 19.85 12.71 -0.22
N LEU A 18 19.51 11.51 -0.71
CA LEU A 18 18.50 11.31 -1.75
C LEU A 18 17.16 11.93 -1.34
N MET A 19 16.66 11.66 -0.13
CA MET A 19 15.38 12.21 0.32
C MET A 19 15.41 13.74 0.42
N LYS A 20 16.53 14.35 0.83
CA LYS A 20 16.67 15.81 0.87
C LYS A 20 16.60 16.45 -0.52
N GLU A 21 17.18 15.81 -1.52
CA GLU A 21 17.23 16.31 -2.90
C GLU A 21 15.87 16.24 -3.63
N LEU A 22 14.92 15.44 -3.14
CA LEU A 22 13.60 15.31 -3.75
C LEU A 22 12.69 16.47 -3.35
N ASN A 23 12.32 17.30 -4.32
CA ASN A 23 11.30 18.33 -4.14
C ASN A 23 9.87 17.73 -4.09
N ALA A 24 8.89 18.57 -3.75
CA ALA A 24 7.50 18.15 -3.64
C ALA A 24 6.91 17.61 -4.95
N GLU A 25 7.24 18.22 -6.10
CA GLU A 25 6.74 17.79 -7.42
C GLU A 25 7.18 16.36 -7.78
N VAL A 26 8.46 16.05 -7.59
CA VAL A 26 8.98 14.71 -7.85
C VAL A 26 8.40 13.71 -6.85
N MET A 27 8.29 14.09 -5.58
CA MET A 27 7.67 13.23 -4.57
C MET A 27 6.20 12.95 -4.88
N GLU A 28 5.44 13.95 -5.34
CA GLU A 28 4.05 13.80 -5.78
C GLU A 28 3.94 12.75 -6.89
N LEU A 29 4.76 12.87 -7.94
CA LEU A 29 4.79 11.91 -9.06
C LEU A 29 5.12 10.47 -8.59
N LEU A 30 6.06 10.34 -7.64
CA LEU A 30 6.46 9.03 -7.12
C LEU A 30 5.32 8.37 -6.32
N ILE A 31 4.64 9.15 -5.48
CA ILE A 31 3.64 8.64 -4.54
C ILE A 31 2.30 8.42 -5.23
N GLN A 32 1.97 9.21 -6.24
CA GLN A 32 0.82 8.99 -7.11
C GLN A 32 0.95 7.68 -7.90
N SER A 33 2.17 7.31 -8.29
CA SER A 33 2.42 6.14 -9.12
C SER A 33 2.11 4.83 -8.38
N SER A 34 1.29 3.99 -9.00
CA SER A 34 1.12 2.58 -8.67
C SER A 34 2.38 1.75 -8.89
N ASP A 35 3.31 2.27 -9.71
CA ASP A 35 4.55 1.60 -10.03
C ASP A 35 5.61 1.72 -8.93
N LEU A 36 5.37 2.56 -7.92
CA LEU A 36 6.23 2.69 -6.76
C LEU A 36 6.45 1.33 -6.09
N PHE A 37 7.70 0.97 -5.87
CA PHE A 37 8.10 -0.32 -5.34
C PHE A 37 8.01 -0.32 -3.81
N VAL A 38 6.84 -0.66 -3.27
CA VAL A 38 6.61 -0.67 -1.81
C VAL A 38 7.16 -1.95 -1.17
N MET A 39 7.73 -1.85 0.04
CA MET A 39 8.48 -2.94 0.68
C MET A 39 7.67 -3.82 1.64
N GLN A 40 6.65 -3.30 2.30
CA GLN A 40 5.67 -4.09 3.06
C GLN A 40 4.25 -3.66 2.69
N VAL A 41 3.81 -2.48 3.12
CA VAL A 41 2.41 -2.01 2.96
C VAL A 41 2.35 -0.49 2.81
N GLU A 42 1.16 0.08 2.56
CA GLU A 42 0.96 1.55 2.44
C GLU A 42 1.42 2.35 3.67
N MET A 43 1.43 1.76 4.86
CA MET A 43 1.99 2.40 6.05
C MET A 43 3.48 2.75 5.87
N ASP A 44 4.24 1.95 5.13
CA ASP A 44 5.63 2.28 4.81
C ASP A 44 5.73 3.54 3.96
N VAL A 45 4.81 3.72 3.00
CA VAL A 45 4.74 4.92 2.16
C VAL A 45 4.48 6.14 3.03
N TYR A 46 3.53 6.06 3.96
CA TYR A 46 3.28 7.12 4.94
C TYR A 46 4.53 7.42 5.79
N THR A 47 5.23 6.40 6.31
CA THR A 47 6.46 6.65 7.08
C THR A 47 7.58 7.26 6.23
N ALA A 48 7.68 6.92 4.94
CA ALA A 48 8.63 7.54 4.03
C ALA A 48 8.29 9.01 3.76
N LEU A 49 7.01 9.34 3.57
CA LEU A 49 6.53 10.72 3.46
C LEU A 49 6.84 11.53 4.72
N LYS A 50 6.58 10.95 5.90
CA LYS A 50 6.90 11.57 7.19
C LYS A 50 8.40 11.86 7.33
N LYS A 51 9.27 10.90 6.98
CA LYS A 51 10.73 11.08 6.97
C LYS A 51 11.16 12.19 6.01
N TRP A 52 10.64 12.17 4.78
CA TRP A 52 10.94 13.15 3.75
C TRP A 52 10.52 14.56 4.19
N MET A 53 9.28 14.73 4.63
CA MET A 53 8.74 15.98 5.15
C MET A 53 9.60 16.54 6.29
N PHE A 54 9.98 15.69 7.25
CA PHE A 54 10.88 16.10 8.34
C PHE A 54 12.23 16.61 7.83
N LEU A 55 12.83 15.96 6.81
CA LEU A 55 14.09 16.39 6.21
C LEU A 55 13.95 17.71 5.45
N GLN A 56 12.82 17.96 4.78
CA GLN A 56 12.55 19.22 4.10
C GLN A 56 12.45 20.39 5.10
N LEU A 57 11.84 20.14 6.27
CA LEU A 57 11.71 21.14 7.34
C LEU A 57 12.99 21.31 8.18
N ASN A 58 13.84 20.28 8.21
CA ASN A 58 15.07 20.26 9.02
C ASN A 58 16.28 19.94 8.12
N PRO A 59 16.65 20.84 7.19
CA PRO A 59 17.68 20.57 6.18
C PRO A 59 19.08 20.33 6.78
N SER A 60 19.33 20.81 8.00
CA SER A 60 20.58 20.60 8.74
C SER A 60 20.73 19.21 9.36
N TRP A 61 19.66 18.39 9.39
CA TRP A 61 19.72 17.06 10.00
C TRP A 61 20.62 16.11 9.19
N ASP A 62 21.65 15.53 9.78
CA ASP A 62 22.68 14.72 9.10
C ASP A 62 22.88 13.33 9.73
N GLY A 63 21.91 12.89 10.54
CA GLY A 63 21.95 11.61 11.24
C GLY A 63 21.85 10.39 10.31
N PRO A 64 22.13 9.19 10.84
CA PRO A 64 21.98 7.95 10.07
C PRO A 64 20.49 7.63 9.79
N ILE A 65 20.19 7.06 8.62
CA ILE A 65 18.82 6.74 8.17
C ILE A 65 17.98 5.96 9.20
N LYS A 66 18.62 5.09 10.00
CA LYS A 66 17.96 4.30 11.06
C LYS A 66 17.38 5.16 12.19
N GLN A 67 17.95 6.33 12.44
CA GLN A 67 17.51 7.28 13.47
C GLN A 67 16.52 8.30 12.94
N LEU A 68 16.31 8.38 11.61
CA LEU A 68 15.46 9.39 10.99
C LEU A 68 14.00 9.33 11.46
N LEU A 69 13.40 8.14 11.45
CA LEU A 69 12.00 7.98 11.87
C LEU A 69 11.79 8.34 13.35
N PRO A 70 12.60 7.84 14.31
CA PRO A 70 12.51 8.28 15.70
C PRO A 70 12.61 9.80 15.90
N HIS A 71 13.50 10.48 15.15
CA HIS A 71 13.62 11.93 15.23
C HIS A 71 12.41 12.66 14.62
N ALA A 72 11.89 12.17 13.49
CA ALA A 72 10.67 12.71 12.90
C ALA A 72 9.45 12.54 13.83
N ASP A 73 9.34 11.39 14.49
CA ASP A 73 8.28 11.12 15.49
C ASP A 73 8.42 12.05 16.71
N ALA A 74 9.64 12.24 17.22
CA ALA A 74 9.90 13.15 18.32
C ALA A 74 9.58 14.60 17.95
N TRP A 75 9.91 15.02 16.73
CA TRP A 75 9.60 16.36 16.21
C TRP A 75 8.08 16.61 16.14
N LEU A 76 7.31 15.66 15.59
CA LEU A 76 5.84 15.75 15.57
C LEU A 76 5.24 15.76 16.99
N CYS A 77 5.76 14.91 17.88
CA CYS A 77 5.32 14.87 19.28
C CYS A 77 5.54 16.24 19.95
N LYS A 78 6.75 16.80 19.82
CA LYS A 78 7.12 18.11 20.36
C LYS A 78 6.21 19.22 19.88
N ARG A 79 5.89 19.22 18.58
CA ARG A 79 4.98 20.20 17.97
C ARG A 79 3.59 20.15 18.62
N ARG A 80 3.06 18.95 18.89
CA ARG A 80 1.77 18.81 19.57
C ARG A 80 1.81 19.18 21.05
N THR A 81 2.84 18.75 21.78
CA THR A 81 2.89 18.88 23.25
C THR A 81 3.42 20.23 23.70
N ASP A 82 4.53 20.67 23.12
CA ASP A 82 5.29 21.81 23.63
C ASP A 82 4.76 23.12 23.06
N LEU A 83 4.25 23.08 21.82
CA LEU A 83 3.69 24.25 21.14
C LEU A 83 2.17 24.35 21.26
N CYS A 84 1.53 23.37 21.93
CA CYS A 84 0.07 23.28 22.05
C CYS A 84 -0.69 23.35 20.71
N GLU A 85 -0.03 22.97 19.61
CA GLU A 85 -0.64 23.00 18.28
C GLU A 85 -1.71 21.93 18.18
N LYS A 86 -2.96 22.39 18.13
CA LYS A 86 -4.14 21.52 17.97
C LYS A 86 -4.48 21.27 16.51
N GLU A 87 -4.06 22.17 15.63
CA GLU A 87 -4.34 22.04 14.21
C GLU A 87 -3.49 20.94 13.56
N PRO A 88 -4.06 20.19 12.60
CA PRO A 88 -3.33 19.24 11.78
C PRO A 88 -2.17 19.89 11.04
N PHE A 89 -1.07 19.17 10.82
CA PHE A 89 0.09 19.73 10.11
C PHE A 89 -0.27 20.32 8.75
N LEU A 90 -1.02 19.58 7.93
CA LEU A 90 -1.31 19.98 6.56
C LEU A 90 -2.22 21.21 6.45
N ASP A 91 -2.87 21.62 7.55
CA ASP A 91 -3.66 22.85 7.61
C ASP A 91 -2.82 24.09 7.98
N THR A 92 -1.56 23.92 8.40
CA THR A 92 -0.67 25.03 8.72
C THR A 92 -0.04 25.65 7.48
N GLU A 93 0.51 26.87 7.62
CA GLU A 93 1.26 27.53 6.54
C GLU A 93 2.43 26.66 6.05
N ASP A 94 3.22 26.11 6.97
CA ASP A 94 4.34 25.21 6.66
C ASP A 94 3.87 23.89 6.01
N GLY A 95 2.72 23.37 6.43
CA GLY A 95 2.18 22.11 5.92
C GLY A 95 1.57 22.19 4.52
N SER A 96 1.09 23.37 4.13
CA SER A 96 0.37 23.58 2.86
C SER A 96 1.14 23.11 1.62
N ALA A 97 2.47 23.27 1.62
CA ALA A 97 3.36 22.85 0.54
C ALA A 97 3.42 21.32 0.34
N TYR A 98 3.02 20.54 1.35
CA TYR A 98 3.07 19.08 1.35
C TYR A 98 1.72 18.44 1.01
N CYS A 99 0.62 19.21 1.01
CA CYS A 99 -0.73 18.72 0.74
C CYS A 99 -0.84 17.98 -0.60
N SER A 100 -0.18 18.49 -1.65
CA SER A 100 -0.21 17.87 -2.98
C SER A 100 0.42 16.49 -3.02
N VAL A 101 1.38 16.21 -2.14
CA VAL A 101 2.02 14.90 -2.02
C VAL A 101 1.18 13.97 -1.15
N PHE A 102 0.78 14.44 0.03
CA PHE A 102 0.07 13.61 1.02
C PHE A 102 -1.34 13.19 0.56
N LYS A 103 -1.99 13.95 -0.35
CA LYS A 103 -3.27 13.54 -0.97
C LYS A 103 -3.20 12.20 -1.72
N HIS A 104 -2.00 11.78 -2.14
CA HIS A 104 -1.78 10.51 -2.86
C HIS A 104 -1.43 9.34 -1.93
N ALA A 105 -1.37 9.56 -0.62
CA ALA A 105 -1.32 8.45 0.32
C ALA A 105 -2.62 7.65 0.24
N ARG A 106 -2.52 6.33 0.04
CA ARG A 106 -3.69 5.44 -0.07
C ARG A 106 -4.20 5.06 1.32
N LEU A 107 -4.74 6.06 2.02
CA LEU A 107 -5.15 5.98 3.43
C LEU A 107 -6.12 4.83 3.70
N GLN A 108 -6.94 4.45 2.72
CA GLN A 108 -7.87 3.33 2.82
C GLN A 108 -7.19 2.01 3.24
N TYR A 109 -5.93 1.79 2.88
CA TYR A 109 -5.20 0.58 3.27
C TYR A 109 -4.36 0.74 4.53
N ILE A 110 -4.22 1.97 5.04
CA ILE A 110 -3.54 2.23 6.30
C ILE A 110 -4.54 2.10 7.46
N VAL A 111 -5.74 2.68 7.31
CA VAL A 111 -6.75 2.68 8.37
C VAL A 111 -7.35 1.29 8.65
N ASN A 112 -7.17 0.34 7.74
CA ASN A 112 -7.60 -1.05 7.92
C ASN A 112 -6.73 -1.83 8.92
N ASP A 113 -5.69 -1.20 9.48
CA ASP A 113 -4.95 -1.69 10.65
C ASP A 113 -5.11 -0.71 11.82
N LEU A 114 -5.61 -1.19 12.96
CA LEU A 114 -5.93 -0.34 14.12
C LEU A 114 -4.69 0.37 14.69
N ALA A 115 -3.53 -0.30 14.70
CA ALA A 115 -2.30 0.31 15.19
C ALA A 115 -1.87 1.45 14.27
N SER A 116 -1.94 1.24 12.95
CA SER A 116 -1.63 2.24 11.93
C SER A 116 -2.61 3.41 11.96
N ALA A 117 -3.91 3.16 12.08
CA ALA A 117 -4.94 4.20 12.23
C ALA A 117 -4.66 5.10 13.45
N ARG A 118 -4.34 4.51 14.61
CA ARG A 118 -3.95 5.25 15.82
C ARG A 118 -2.68 6.06 15.63
N ILE A 119 -1.71 5.57 14.85
CA ILE A 119 -0.51 6.34 14.51
C ILE A 119 -0.88 7.55 13.66
N LEU A 120 -1.76 7.43 12.66
CA LEU A 120 -2.20 8.58 11.85
C LEU A 120 -2.84 9.68 12.70
N GLU A 121 -3.75 9.30 13.60
CA GLU A 121 -4.41 10.24 14.52
C GLU A 121 -3.44 10.87 15.52
N ARG A 122 -2.50 10.07 16.04
CA ARG A 122 -1.48 10.57 16.98
C ARG A 122 -0.48 11.50 16.29
N ASP A 123 -0.10 11.22 15.05
CA ASP A 123 0.85 12.07 14.34
C ASP A 123 0.21 13.41 13.95
N ASN A 124 -1.13 13.49 13.88
CA ASN A 124 -1.92 14.72 13.58
C ASN A 124 -1.41 15.48 12.35
N ILE A 125 -1.02 14.74 11.30
CA ILE A 125 -0.58 15.32 10.03
C ILE A 125 -1.79 15.66 9.16
N PHE A 126 -2.71 14.70 9.01
CA PHE A 126 -3.85 14.81 8.11
C PHE A 126 -5.01 15.60 8.72
N PRO A 127 -5.73 16.41 7.92
CA PRO A 127 -6.97 17.03 8.36
C PRO A 127 -8.01 15.96 8.78
N PRO A 128 -8.78 16.19 9.86
CA PRO A 128 -9.79 15.23 10.33
C PRO A 128 -10.79 14.83 9.25
N ASP A 129 -11.18 15.75 8.38
CA ASP A 129 -12.15 15.49 7.30
C ASP A 129 -11.64 14.47 6.28
N TRP A 130 -10.33 14.45 6.01
CA TRP A 130 -9.72 13.45 5.12
C TRP A 130 -9.85 12.05 5.73
N LEU A 131 -9.49 11.90 7.02
CA LEU A 131 -9.56 10.62 7.72
C LEU A 131 -11.02 10.17 7.91
N ASN A 132 -11.91 11.06 8.33
CA ASN A 132 -13.33 10.77 8.53
C ASN A 132 -14.00 10.28 7.24
N SER A 133 -13.70 10.91 6.11
CA SER A 133 -14.18 10.47 4.79
C SER A 133 -13.70 9.05 4.45
N VAL A 134 -12.43 8.75 4.72
CA VAL A 134 -11.85 7.42 4.49
C VAL A 134 -12.46 6.39 5.43
N TYR A 135 -12.59 6.68 6.72
CA TYR A 135 -13.23 5.79 7.70
C TYR A 135 -14.68 5.48 7.32
N LYS A 136 -15.46 6.49 6.93
CA LYS A 136 -16.84 6.30 6.45
C LYS A 136 -16.88 5.42 5.21
N SER A 137 -15.99 5.66 4.26
CA SER A 137 -15.85 4.86 3.04
C SER A 137 -15.50 3.39 3.34
N GLN A 138 -14.56 3.14 4.26
CA GLN A 138 -14.20 1.79 4.68
C GLN A 138 -15.34 1.08 5.41
N TRP A 139 -16.09 1.80 6.26
CA TRP A 139 -17.27 1.26 6.92
C TRP A 139 -18.33 0.80 5.92
N PHE A 140 -18.64 1.61 4.90
CA PHE A 140 -19.59 1.22 3.86
C PHE A 140 -19.06 0.08 2.98
N ALA A 141 -17.77 0.05 2.67
CA ALA A 141 -17.17 -1.08 1.95
C ALA A 141 -17.28 -2.40 2.73
N MET A 142 -17.10 -2.35 4.06
CA MET A 142 -17.34 -3.49 4.94
C MET A 142 -18.80 -3.94 4.88
N LEU A 143 -19.76 -3.03 5.05
CA LEU A 143 -21.19 -3.37 4.98
C LEU A 143 -21.57 -3.97 3.62
N ARG A 144 -21.08 -3.42 2.50
CA ARG A 144 -21.34 -3.98 1.17
C ARG A 144 -20.78 -5.39 1.02
N THR A 145 -19.59 -5.63 1.54
CA THR A 145 -18.95 -6.96 1.47
C THR A 145 -19.71 -7.97 2.33
N GLU A 146 -20.14 -7.58 3.54
CA GLU A 146 -20.88 -8.47 4.45
C GLU A 146 -22.30 -8.78 3.96
N PHE A 147 -22.97 -7.84 3.29
CA PHE A 147 -24.31 -8.04 2.73
C PHE A 147 -24.32 -8.63 1.32
N ASP A 148 -23.21 -9.19 0.86
CA ASP A 148 -23.05 -9.80 -0.46
C ASP A 148 -23.29 -8.87 -1.67
N ASN A 149 -23.25 -7.56 -1.43
CA ASN A 149 -23.40 -6.53 -2.46
C ASN A 149 -22.09 -6.21 -3.19
N ASP A 150 -20.95 -6.62 -2.64
CA ASP A 150 -19.63 -6.52 -3.27
C ASP A 150 -18.83 -7.81 -3.04
N ASN A 151 -18.53 -8.50 -4.13
CA ASN A 151 -17.70 -9.71 -4.13
C ASN A 151 -16.26 -9.41 -4.58
N GLY A 152 -15.93 -8.13 -4.84
CA GLY A 152 -14.67 -7.68 -5.44
C GLY A 152 -14.81 -7.36 -6.93
N PRO A 153 -13.73 -6.87 -7.58
CA PRO A 153 -13.78 -6.37 -8.96
C PRO A 153 -14.13 -7.47 -9.98
N HIS A 154 -15.21 -7.27 -10.75
CA HIS A 154 -15.65 -8.20 -11.80
C HIS A 154 -15.16 -7.81 -13.20
N GLU A 155 -15.07 -6.51 -13.47
CA GLU A 155 -14.70 -5.97 -14.78
C GLU A 155 -13.31 -5.34 -14.74
N ALA A 156 -12.60 -5.44 -15.86
CA ALA A 156 -11.28 -4.85 -15.98
C ALA A 156 -11.39 -3.32 -16.00
N ASN A 157 -10.97 -2.68 -14.91
CA ASN A 157 -10.84 -1.24 -14.82
C ASN A 157 -9.40 -0.89 -14.41
N ILE A 158 -8.54 -0.80 -15.43
CA ILE A 158 -7.10 -0.56 -15.23
C ILE A 158 -6.88 0.81 -14.61
N ASP A 159 -7.55 1.85 -15.09
CA ASP A 159 -7.31 3.21 -14.61
C ASP A 159 -7.66 3.37 -13.12
N GLU A 160 -8.79 2.78 -12.70
CA GLU A 160 -9.16 2.75 -11.29
C GLU A 160 -8.16 1.91 -10.48
N PHE A 161 -7.79 0.73 -10.98
CA PHE A 161 -6.82 -0.13 -10.33
C PHE A 161 -5.47 0.58 -10.11
N GLU A 162 -4.96 1.29 -11.11
CA GLU A 162 -3.71 2.02 -11.00
C GLU A 162 -3.83 3.20 -10.02
N ARG A 163 -5.00 3.83 -9.91
CA ARG A 163 -5.25 4.90 -8.93
C ARG A 163 -5.41 4.41 -7.50
N SER A 164 -6.18 3.34 -7.29
CA SER A 164 -6.73 3.01 -5.98
C SER A 164 -6.23 1.72 -5.36
N SER A 165 -5.50 0.85 -6.08
CA SER A 165 -5.01 -0.45 -5.53
C SER A 165 -4.14 -0.32 -4.28
N MET A 166 -4.09 -1.34 -3.43
CA MET A 166 -3.10 -1.43 -2.35
C MET A 166 -1.73 -1.69 -2.96
N ARG A 167 -0.68 -0.97 -2.54
CA ARG A 167 0.70 -1.35 -2.84
C ARG A 167 1.33 -2.07 -1.66
N CYS A 168 1.95 -3.21 -1.94
CA CYS A 168 2.65 -4.00 -0.95
C CYS A 168 3.83 -4.73 -1.58
N GLY A 169 4.72 -5.27 -0.75
CA GLY A 169 5.86 -6.02 -1.27
C GLY A 169 6.59 -6.87 -0.25
N ARG A 170 7.64 -7.55 -0.72
CA ARG A 170 8.45 -8.46 0.06
C ARG A 170 9.84 -8.59 -0.56
N LYS A 171 10.89 -8.66 0.27
CA LYS A 171 12.24 -9.03 -0.16
C LYS A 171 12.49 -10.51 0.13
N LEU A 172 12.79 -11.29 -0.89
CA LEU A 172 13.31 -12.65 -0.77
C LEU A 172 14.83 -12.60 -0.90
N THR A 173 15.55 -12.98 0.15
CA THR A 173 17.00 -12.81 0.21
C THR A 173 17.77 -13.86 -0.58
N LYS A 174 17.20 -15.05 -0.74
CA LYS A 174 17.76 -16.20 -1.45
C LYS A 174 16.65 -17.07 -2.01
N ASP A 175 17.02 -18.05 -2.81
CA ASP A 175 16.08 -19.09 -3.25
C ASP A 175 15.69 -20.00 -2.07
N GLY A 176 14.46 -20.52 -2.09
CA GLY A 176 13.90 -21.33 -1.02
C GLY A 176 12.39 -21.21 -0.92
N ASP A 177 11.81 -21.75 0.15
CA ASP A 177 10.37 -21.70 0.39
C ASP A 177 10.02 -20.55 1.32
N TYR A 178 9.05 -19.74 0.90
CA TYR A 178 8.53 -18.60 1.65
C TYR A 178 7.02 -18.64 1.60
N CYS A 179 6.37 -18.42 2.74
CA CYS A 179 4.93 -18.21 2.83
C CYS A 179 4.69 -16.99 3.72
N TRP A 180 3.92 -16.03 3.23
CA TRP A 180 3.63 -14.80 3.95
C TRP A 180 2.26 -14.24 3.58
N ARG A 181 1.86 -13.21 4.31
CA ARG A 181 0.73 -12.35 4.02
C ARG A 181 1.05 -10.94 4.47
N TRP A 182 0.34 -9.98 3.91
CA TRP A 182 0.35 -8.61 4.39
C TRP A 182 -0.79 -8.42 5.38
N THR A 183 -0.47 -7.82 6.52
CA THR A 183 -1.44 -7.58 7.60
C THR A 183 -2.36 -6.41 7.24
N GLY A 184 -3.60 -6.47 7.71
CA GLY A 184 -4.63 -5.45 7.48
C GLY A 184 -6.00 -6.12 7.29
N PHE A 185 -7.07 -5.40 7.64
CA PHE A 185 -8.42 -5.85 7.41
C PHE A 185 -8.82 -5.60 5.94
N ASN A 186 -8.56 -6.59 5.07
CA ASN A 186 -8.95 -6.55 3.66
C ASN A 186 -10.38 -7.11 3.46
N PHE A 187 -11.32 -6.69 4.31
CA PHE A 187 -12.73 -7.14 4.27
C PHE A 187 -12.86 -8.66 4.28
N GLY A 188 -12.12 -9.30 5.19
CA GLY A 188 -12.10 -10.75 5.36
C GLY A 188 -11.37 -11.52 4.25
N PHE A 189 -10.74 -10.85 3.28
CA PHE A 189 -9.93 -11.51 2.26
C PHE A 189 -8.50 -11.75 2.79
N ASP A 190 -8.29 -12.87 3.50
CA ASP A 190 -6.97 -13.31 3.96
C ASP A 190 -6.21 -14.00 2.81
N LEU A 191 -5.36 -13.24 2.12
CA LEU A 191 -4.56 -13.72 0.99
C LEU A 191 -3.16 -14.15 1.46
N LEU A 192 -2.90 -15.46 1.41
CA LEU A 192 -1.55 -16.00 1.55
C LEU A 192 -0.83 -15.98 0.20
N VAL A 193 0.43 -15.60 0.24
CA VAL A 193 1.34 -15.69 -0.90
C VAL A 193 2.47 -16.63 -0.57
N THR A 194 2.68 -17.60 -1.45
CA THR A 194 3.73 -18.60 -1.33
C THR A 194 4.69 -18.46 -2.50
N TYR A 195 5.99 -18.41 -2.22
CA TYR A 195 7.04 -18.68 -3.18
C TYR A 195 7.63 -20.06 -2.86
N THR A 196 7.49 -21.01 -3.78
CA THR A 196 8.05 -22.36 -3.66
C THR A 196 8.30 -22.92 -5.03
N ASN A 197 9.38 -23.70 -5.21
CA ASN A 197 9.73 -24.31 -6.50
C ASN A 197 9.67 -23.33 -7.68
N ARG A 198 10.03 -22.06 -7.43
CA ARG A 198 10.01 -20.96 -8.42
C ARG A 198 8.62 -20.56 -8.92
N PHE A 199 7.55 -20.96 -8.23
CA PHE A 199 6.20 -20.48 -8.45
C PHE A 199 5.83 -19.43 -7.41
N ILE A 200 5.06 -18.43 -7.82
CA ILE A 200 4.28 -17.59 -6.91
C ILE A 200 2.85 -18.11 -6.93
N ILE A 201 2.34 -18.47 -5.75
CA ILE A 201 1.00 -19.02 -5.55
C ILE A 201 0.23 -18.09 -4.63
N PHE A 202 -1.02 -17.81 -5.01
CA PHE A 202 -1.99 -17.12 -4.17
C PHE A 202 -2.98 -18.12 -3.60
N LYS A 203 -3.32 -17.96 -2.32
CA LYS A 203 -4.34 -18.74 -1.63
C LYS A 203 -5.26 -17.83 -0.84
N ARG A 204 -6.56 -17.97 -1.01
CA ARG A 204 -7.53 -17.36 -0.11
C ARG A 204 -7.67 -18.22 1.13
N ASN A 205 -6.93 -17.91 2.18
CA ASN A 205 -7.00 -18.65 3.43
C ASN A 205 -8.33 -18.38 4.14
N THR A 206 -9.02 -19.42 4.60
CA THR A 206 -10.27 -19.26 5.35
C THR A 206 -10.32 -20.22 6.52
N LEU A 207 -10.18 -21.53 6.28
CA LEU A 207 -10.34 -22.55 7.31
C LEU A 207 -9.21 -22.57 8.34
N SER A 208 -7.99 -22.18 7.95
CA SER A 208 -6.82 -22.21 8.86
C SER A 208 -6.52 -20.87 9.54
N GLN A 209 -7.39 -19.86 9.36
CA GLN A 209 -7.19 -18.56 9.97
C GLN A 209 -7.52 -18.59 11.49
N PRO A 210 -6.56 -18.32 12.40
CA PRO A 210 -6.80 -18.27 13.86
C PRO A 210 -7.93 -17.36 14.31
N CYS A 211 -8.20 -16.27 13.59
CA CYS A 211 -9.31 -15.37 13.89
C CYS A 211 -10.48 -15.62 12.92
N GLY A 212 -11.37 -16.54 13.28
CA GLY A 212 -12.51 -16.92 12.42
C GLY A 212 -13.47 -15.78 12.10
N GLY A 213 -13.51 -14.71 12.91
CA GLY A 213 -14.29 -13.50 12.63
C GLY A 213 -13.62 -12.53 11.64
N ALA A 214 -12.39 -12.81 11.21
CA ALA A 214 -11.63 -11.96 10.30
C ALA A 214 -11.55 -12.52 8.87
N VAL A 215 -12.42 -13.46 8.51
CA VAL A 215 -12.50 -14.05 7.17
C VAL A 215 -13.87 -13.84 6.54
N SER A 216 -13.89 -13.57 5.24
CA SER A 216 -15.13 -13.44 4.49
C SER A 216 -15.76 -14.81 4.26
N LEU A 217 -17.04 -14.95 4.58
CA LEU A 217 -17.78 -16.20 4.42
C LEU A 217 -18.36 -16.40 3.02
N GLN A 218 -18.27 -15.39 2.14
CA GLN A 218 -18.73 -15.49 0.75
C GLN A 218 -18.06 -16.69 0.04
N PRO A 219 -18.79 -17.46 -0.76
CA PRO A 219 -18.25 -18.67 -1.40
C PRO A 219 -17.10 -18.35 -2.35
N ARG A 220 -17.20 -17.24 -3.08
CA ARG A 220 -16.21 -16.77 -4.06
C ARG A 220 -15.91 -15.29 -3.82
N ARG A 221 -14.67 -14.89 -4.06
CA ARG A 221 -14.25 -13.49 -4.06
C ARG A 221 -13.40 -13.20 -5.28
N HIS A 222 -13.53 -12.00 -5.81
CA HIS A 222 -12.76 -11.50 -6.94
C HIS A 222 -11.65 -10.58 -6.46
N LEU A 223 -10.49 -10.69 -7.10
CA LEU A 223 -9.29 -9.94 -6.81
C LEU A 223 -8.75 -9.41 -8.14
N ALA A 224 -8.64 -8.10 -8.26
CA ALA A 224 -7.79 -7.53 -9.30
C ALA A 224 -6.37 -7.39 -8.73
N TYR A 225 -5.37 -7.77 -9.50
CA TYR A 225 -3.99 -7.70 -9.07
C TYR A 225 -3.00 -7.44 -10.19
N ARG A 226 -1.82 -6.97 -9.79
CA ARG A 226 -0.63 -6.90 -10.64
C ARG A 226 0.56 -7.27 -9.78
N LEU A 227 1.25 -8.34 -10.17
CA LEU A 227 2.46 -8.81 -9.52
C LEU A 227 3.65 -8.38 -10.38
N ARG A 228 4.65 -7.77 -9.74
CA ARG A 228 5.93 -7.37 -10.34
C ARG A 228 7.06 -7.93 -9.50
N LEU A 229 7.99 -8.60 -10.17
CA LEU A 229 9.21 -9.11 -9.58
C LEU A 229 10.38 -8.33 -10.16
N ALA A 230 11.33 -7.97 -9.31
CA ALA A 230 12.53 -7.27 -9.73
C ALA A 230 13.75 -7.75 -8.94
N SER A 231 14.92 -7.71 -9.57
CA SER A 231 16.21 -7.83 -8.90
C SER A 231 17.08 -6.67 -9.32
N PHE A 232 17.93 -6.20 -8.40
CA PHE A 232 18.74 -5.01 -8.60
C PHE A 232 20.23 -5.33 -8.35
N ASP A 233 21.11 -4.62 -9.06
CA ASP A 233 22.54 -4.64 -8.76
C ASP A 233 22.85 -3.81 -7.49
N SER A 234 24.12 -3.76 -7.08
CA SER A 234 24.57 -3.00 -5.91
C SER A 234 24.32 -1.48 -6.00
N ARG A 235 24.00 -0.95 -7.18
CA ARG A 235 23.69 0.46 -7.43
C ARG A 235 22.19 0.70 -7.63
N GLY A 236 21.35 -0.30 -7.37
CA GLY A 236 19.90 -0.19 -7.57
C GLY A 236 19.47 -0.25 -9.04
N LYS A 237 20.35 -0.63 -9.97
CA LYS A 237 19.99 -0.80 -11.38
C LYS A 237 19.26 -2.13 -11.57
N LEU A 238 18.16 -2.10 -12.31
CA LEU A 238 17.38 -3.29 -12.62
C LEU A 238 18.21 -4.32 -13.40
N VAL A 239 18.27 -5.54 -12.89
CA VAL A 239 18.96 -6.70 -13.49
C VAL A 239 17.95 -7.57 -14.24
N CYS A 240 16.82 -7.87 -13.61
CA CYS A 240 15.73 -8.65 -14.18
C CYS A 240 14.41 -8.13 -13.64
N SER A 241 13.39 -8.08 -14.49
CA SER A 241 12.01 -7.82 -14.09
C SER A 241 11.02 -8.77 -14.78
N ARG A 242 9.96 -9.14 -14.06
CA ARG A 242 8.81 -9.85 -14.58
C ARG A 242 7.55 -9.19 -14.05
N SER A 243 6.49 -9.21 -14.85
CA SER A 243 5.17 -8.77 -14.41
C SER A 243 4.09 -9.66 -14.98
N THR A 244 3.01 -9.82 -14.23
CA THR A 244 1.75 -10.41 -14.73
C THR A 244 0.95 -9.43 -15.59
N GLY A 245 1.27 -8.14 -15.56
CA GLY A 245 0.32 -7.10 -15.94
C GLY A 245 -0.90 -7.07 -15.01
N TYR A 246 -1.92 -6.32 -15.40
CA TYR A 246 -3.23 -6.36 -14.73
C TYR A 246 -3.91 -7.72 -14.96
N GLN A 247 -4.42 -8.32 -13.90
CA GLN A 247 -5.08 -9.61 -13.91
C GLN A 247 -6.30 -9.59 -12.99
N LEU A 248 -7.30 -10.40 -13.35
CA LEU A 248 -8.45 -10.70 -12.50
C LEU A 248 -8.38 -12.17 -12.08
N LEU A 249 -8.60 -12.42 -10.80
CA LEU A 249 -8.59 -13.75 -10.21
C LEU A 249 -9.84 -13.93 -9.36
N THR A 250 -10.46 -15.10 -9.47
CA THR A 250 -11.56 -15.52 -8.59
C THR A 250 -11.05 -16.64 -7.71
N LEU A 251 -11.23 -16.52 -6.39
CA LEU A 251 -10.84 -17.53 -5.42
C LEU A 251 -12.01 -17.98 -4.55
N GLU A 252 -12.21 -19.29 -4.53
CA GLU A 252 -13.01 -19.99 -3.52
C GLU A 252 -12.25 -20.10 -2.19
N LYS A 253 -12.95 -20.53 -1.13
CA LYS A 253 -12.34 -20.76 0.18
C LYS A 253 -11.21 -21.77 0.07
N ASP A 254 -10.03 -21.39 0.54
CA ASP A 254 -8.79 -22.18 0.55
C ASP A 254 -8.30 -22.64 -0.83
N GLN A 255 -8.84 -22.06 -1.91
CA GLN A 255 -8.36 -22.32 -3.26
C GLN A 255 -6.96 -21.71 -3.46
N GLU A 256 -6.07 -22.50 -4.06
CA GLU A 256 -4.73 -22.10 -4.48
C GLU A 256 -4.68 -21.87 -5.99
N TYR A 257 -3.93 -20.85 -6.42
CA TYR A 257 -3.74 -20.54 -7.82
C TYR A 257 -2.30 -20.09 -8.08
N VAL A 258 -1.64 -20.71 -9.07
CA VAL A 258 -0.31 -20.32 -9.52
C VAL A 258 -0.42 -19.07 -10.36
N VAL A 259 0.05 -17.93 -9.84
CA VAL A 259 -0.04 -16.62 -10.53
C VAL A 259 1.20 -16.28 -11.35
N MET A 260 2.35 -16.90 -11.06
CA MET A 260 3.56 -16.71 -11.86
C MET A 260 4.48 -17.93 -11.76
N ASN A 261 5.06 -18.34 -12.89
CA ASN A 261 6.14 -19.31 -12.97
C ASN A 261 7.43 -18.57 -13.35
N LEU A 262 8.50 -18.79 -12.59
CA LEU A 262 9.79 -18.12 -12.79
C LEU A 262 10.80 -19.07 -13.41
N ASP A 263 11.26 -18.71 -14.61
CA ASP A 263 12.37 -19.43 -15.25
C ASP A 263 13.65 -19.32 -14.41
N SER A 264 14.13 -20.47 -13.95
CA SER A 264 15.34 -20.66 -13.14
C SER A 264 16.58 -19.94 -13.65
N ARG A 265 16.73 -19.73 -14.96
CA ARG A 265 17.96 -19.20 -15.56
C ARG A 265 18.13 -17.69 -15.39
N LEU A 266 17.06 -16.98 -15.04
CA LEU A 266 17.00 -15.51 -15.07
C LEU A 266 16.71 -14.88 -13.70
N LEU A 267 16.64 -15.70 -12.64
CA LEU A 267 16.41 -15.21 -11.28
C LEU A 267 17.74 -14.84 -10.62
N SER A 268 17.84 -13.58 -10.20
CA SER A 268 18.90 -13.08 -9.33
C SER A 268 18.30 -12.72 -7.98
N PHE A 269 19.04 -13.02 -6.91
CA PHE A 269 18.66 -12.67 -5.55
C PHE A 269 19.55 -11.54 -5.01
N PRO A 270 19.02 -10.65 -4.14
CA PRO A 270 17.67 -10.66 -3.59
C PRO A 270 16.58 -10.35 -4.64
N LEU A 271 15.48 -11.09 -4.55
CA LEU A 271 14.31 -10.92 -5.39
C LEU A 271 13.28 -10.09 -4.65
N TYR A 272 12.89 -8.98 -5.25
CA TYR A 272 11.89 -8.07 -4.73
C TYR A 272 10.55 -8.39 -5.37
N VAL A 273 9.56 -8.67 -4.54
CA VAL A 273 8.17 -8.92 -4.89
C VAL A 273 7.40 -7.65 -4.61
N CYS A 274 6.72 -7.09 -5.61
CA CYS A 274 5.78 -5.98 -5.46
C CYS A 274 4.43 -6.40 -6.01
N CYS A 275 3.38 -6.14 -5.23
CA CYS A 275 2.02 -6.44 -5.60
C CYS A 275 1.18 -5.18 -5.52
N ASN A 276 0.28 -5.04 -6.49
CA ASN A 276 -0.86 -4.17 -6.41
C ASN A 276 -2.11 -5.04 -6.25
N PHE A 277 -2.98 -4.75 -5.29
CA PHE A 277 -4.22 -5.51 -5.04
C PHE A 277 -5.45 -4.61 -4.92
N LEU A 278 -6.58 -5.07 -5.45
CA LEU A 278 -7.88 -4.44 -5.24
C LEU A 278 -8.90 -5.51 -4.85
N TYR A 279 -9.39 -5.43 -3.61
CA TYR A 279 -10.22 -6.44 -2.95
C TYR A 279 -11.73 -6.17 -3.01
N THR A 280 -12.10 -4.92 -3.29
CA THR A 280 -13.48 -4.42 -3.33
C THR A 280 -13.68 -3.67 -4.63
N SER A 281 -14.92 -3.66 -5.11
CA SER A 281 -15.29 -2.86 -6.26
C SER A 281 -15.28 -1.38 -5.89
N PRO A 282 -14.88 -0.48 -6.82
CA PRO A 282 -15.01 0.96 -6.60
C PRO A 282 -16.48 1.32 -6.34
N HIS A 283 -16.69 2.39 -5.56
CA HIS A 283 -18.03 2.90 -5.33
C HIS A 283 -18.58 3.43 -6.66
N SER A 284 -19.53 2.71 -7.27
CA SER A 284 -20.39 3.33 -8.27
C SER A 284 -21.44 4.14 -7.52
N ASP A 285 -21.29 5.46 -7.44
CA ASP A 285 -22.34 6.39 -6.98
C ASP A 285 -23.61 6.37 -7.88
N GLN A 286 -23.73 5.41 -8.81
CA GLN A 286 -24.74 5.36 -9.87
C GLN A 286 -25.28 3.95 -10.11
N ARG A 287 -25.66 3.22 -9.06
CA ARG A 287 -26.74 2.25 -9.26
C ARG A 287 -28.00 2.90 -8.70
N PRO A 288 -28.98 3.28 -9.55
CA PRO A 288 -30.31 3.58 -9.06
C PRO A 288 -30.77 2.38 -8.23
N ASP A 289 -31.41 2.67 -7.12
CA ASP A 289 -32.06 1.64 -6.31
C ASP A 289 -32.96 0.82 -7.24
N PRO A 290 -32.96 -0.53 -7.19
CA PRO A 290 -33.84 -1.35 -8.01
C PRO A 290 -35.32 -0.98 -7.86
N SER A 291 -35.69 -0.33 -6.74
CA SER A 291 -37.04 0.19 -6.50
C SER A 291 -37.41 1.42 -7.34
N GLU A 292 -36.47 2.07 -8.04
CA GLU A 292 -36.77 3.20 -8.94
C GLU A 292 -37.00 2.78 -10.40
N GLN A 293 -36.85 1.49 -10.73
CA GLN A 293 -37.14 0.97 -12.08
C GLN A 293 -38.54 0.37 -12.24
N GLU A 294 -39.34 0.32 -11.17
CA GLU A 294 -40.73 -0.15 -11.17
C GLU A 294 -41.73 0.96 -10.78
N SER A 295 -41.51 2.20 -11.23
CA SER A 295 -42.50 3.30 -11.09
C SER A 295 -42.78 3.98 -12.43
#